data_AF-A0AA48GNY4-F1
#
_entry.id   AF-A0AA48GNY4-F1
#
_cell.length_a   1.000
_cell.length_b   1.000
_cell.length_c   1.000
_cell.angle_alpha   90.00
_cell.angle_beta   90.00
_cell.angle_gamma   90.00
#
_symmetry.space_group_name_H-M   'P 1'
#
loop_
_entity.id
_entity.type
_entity.pdbx_description
1 polymer ?
#
loop_
_entity_poly.entity_id
_entity_poly.type
_entity_poly.pdbx_seq_one_letter_code
_entity_poly.pdbx_strand_id
1 'polypeptide(L)'
;MYRKFLRLTKSLTVSFEKLVNFVTTQEHNPLYFHGALPLYTFWFLIFSGILLWMYYIPTLDRAWSSVNYISALPTPGDPINLAAGIPYGAVVRGIHRWGAAAMMIVTLLHMFRVYFTDRHRAWRWLPWVTGVGLLVFVLFVGLSGYLLVWDARAYYIVVATQHLFDGVPVIGAALSSFLVGGEGITDYTLTRFLFFHVGGAVAIFFLVWMHFIRLKEPVVTPSRATNFLLLGFILLAAGTLPAINITHELLAKYGHDPRIAAQAAYIASDAPAQIGTLVETIRYDAWYMFPYWLIQNVGTTWTWLILGGSTLLLCVAPFYPKDRRANIAEVVEAKCTGCTFCSLDCPFEAITMVDRAPGSKFKQIAVVQAARCSECGICVGACPFQAIELPELHSKTLEADLLALVKKGA
;
A
#
# COMPACT_ATOMS: atom_id res chain seq x y z
N MET A 1 5.64 -0.28 29.73
CA MET A 1 6.51 -0.25 28.53
C MET A 1 5.71 0.09 27.26
N TYR A 2 4.64 -0.65 26.93
CA TYR A 2 3.80 -0.42 25.74
C TYR A 2 3.20 0.99 25.59
N ARG A 3 2.59 1.57 26.64
CA ARG A 3 2.06 2.94 26.59
C ARG A 3 3.14 4.00 26.32
N LYS A 4 4.37 3.80 26.81
CA LYS A 4 5.52 4.70 26.58
C LYS A 4 5.96 4.64 25.12
N PHE A 5 6.02 3.42 24.57
CA PHE A 5 6.30 3.20 23.14
C PHE A 5 5.25 3.88 22.24
N LEU A 6 3.95 3.68 22.51
CA LEU A 6 2.88 4.32 21.74
C LEU A 6 2.90 5.85 21.83
N ARG A 7 3.18 6.42 23.01
CA ARG A 7 3.32 7.88 23.17
C ARG A 7 4.51 8.41 22.37
N LEU A 8 5.64 7.70 22.38
CA LEU A 8 6.82 8.06 21.59
C LEU A 8 6.52 8.02 20.09
N THR A 9 5.94 6.91 19.59
CA THR A 9 5.60 6.79 18.17
C THR A 9 4.61 7.86 17.73
N LYS A 10 3.58 8.14 18.55
CA LYS A 10 2.62 9.22 18.30
C LYS A 10 3.31 10.59 18.24
N SER A 11 4.23 10.87 19.18
CA SER A 11 4.99 12.12 19.18
C SER A 11 5.84 12.27 17.93
N LEU A 12 6.54 11.21 17.52
CA LEU A 12 7.37 11.22 16.30
C LEU A 12 6.52 11.44 15.06
N THR A 13 5.37 10.76 14.95
CA THR A 13 4.43 10.96 13.82
C THR A 13 3.94 12.40 13.75
N VAL A 14 3.54 13.00 14.88
CA VAL A 14 3.07 14.39 14.92
C VAL A 14 4.18 15.37 14.57
N SER A 15 5.41 15.15 15.05
CA SER A 15 6.57 15.98 14.68
C SER A 15 6.86 15.92 13.17
N PHE A 16 6.79 14.73 12.59
CA PHE A 16 6.96 14.55 11.14
C PHE A 16 5.83 15.21 10.35
N GLU A 17 4.58 15.11 10.80
CA GLU A 17 3.45 15.80 10.19
C GLU A 17 3.64 17.32 10.21
N LYS A 18 4.11 17.89 11.33
CA LYS A 18 4.41 19.33 11.43
C LYS A 18 5.47 19.76 10.42
N LEU A 19 6.52 18.96 10.25
CA LEU A 19 7.55 19.21 9.24
C LEU A 19 6.97 19.20 7.82
N VAL A 20 6.14 18.21 7.48
CA VAL A 20 5.53 18.14 6.15
C VAL A 20 4.52 19.27 5.94
N ASN A 21 3.73 19.62 6.96
CA ASN A 21 2.81 20.77 6.91
C ASN A 21 3.55 22.09 6.62
N PHE A 22 4.75 22.25 7.16
CA PHE A 22 5.58 23.43 6.89
C PHE A 22 5.96 23.53 5.41
N VAL A 23 6.24 22.39 4.76
CA VAL A 23 6.64 22.35 3.34
C VAL A 23 5.43 22.45 2.39
N THR A 24 4.35 21.73 2.66
CA THR A 24 3.24 21.59 1.71
C THR A 24 2.01 22.43 2.04
N THR A 25 1.91 23.01 3.24
CA THR A 25 0.66 23.45 3.90
C THR A 25 -0.23 22.30 4.35
N GLN A 26 -1.14 22.56 5.30
CA GLN A 26 -2.02 21.56 5.89
C GLN A 26 -3.00 20.96 4.88
N GLU A 27 -3.53 21.76 3.96
CA GLU A 27 -4.52 21.32 2.96
C GLU A 27 -3.94 20.34 1.93
N HIS A 28 -2.63 20.44 1.65
CA HIS A 28 -1.96 19.67 0.62
C HIS A 28 -1.01 18.60 1.17
N ASN A 29 -1.00 18.39 2.49
CA ASN A 29 -0.13 17.42 3.12
C ASN A 29 -0.50 15.98 2.68
N PRO A 30 0.40 15.27 1.97
CA PRO A 30 0.14 13.92 1.48
C PRO A 30 -0.20 12.91 2.59
N LEU A 31 0.31 13.13 3.81
CA LEU A 31 0.10 12.24 4.96
C LEU A 31 -1.37 12.17 5.39
N TYR A 32 -2.17 13.20 5.07
CA TYR A 32 -3.61 13.19 5.34
C TYR A 32 -4.41 12.38 4.30
N PHE A 33 -3.85 12.14 3.12
CA PHE A 33 -4.47 11.39 2.03
C PHE A 33 -4.00 9.93 1.95
N HIS A 34 -3.43 9.40 3.03
CA HIS A 34 -2.83 8.06 3.08
C HIS A 34 -3.74 6.93 2.59
N GLY A 35 -5.07 7.02 2.71
CA GLY A 35 -6.02 6.04 2.14
C GLY A 35 -6.30 6.21 0.66
N ALA A 36 -6.23 7.43 0.14
CA ALA A 36 -6.46 7.76 -1.27
C ALA A 36 -5.22 7.52 -2.13
N LEU A 37 -4.02 7.67 -1.57
CA LEU A 37 -2.75 7.53 -2.28
C LEU A 37 -2.56 6.15 -2.95
N PRO A 38 -2.81 5.00 -2.29
CA PRO A 38 -2.73 3.68 -2.93
C PRO A 38 -3.65 3.56 -4.16
N LEU A 39 -4.89 4.03 -4.04
CA LEU A 39 -5.86 4.01 -5.13
C LEU A 39 -5.43 4.93 -6.28
N TYR A 40 -4.87 6.10 -5.96
CA TYR A 40 -4.33 7.01 -6.96
C TYR A 40 -3.13 6.41 -7.71
N THR A 41 -2.18 5.78 -6.99
CA THR A 41 -1.07 5.06 -7.63
C THR A 41 -1.54 3.88 -8.48
N PHE A 42 -2.60 3.21 -8.05
CA PHE A 42 -3.18 2.10 -8.78
C PHE A 42 -3.76 2.52 -10.14
N TRP A 43 -4.35 3.71 -10.25
CA TRP A 43 -4.78 4.24 -11.55
C TRP A 43 -3.63 4.36 -12.55
N PHE A 44 -2.44 4.83 -12.12
CA PHE A 44 -1.27 4.86 -13.01
C PHE A 44 -0.86 3.47 -13.49
N LEU A 45 -0.92 2.48 -12.60
CA LEU A 45 -0.64 1.09 -12.96
C LEU A 45 -1.63 0.55 -13.99
N ILE A 46 -2.92 0.85 -13.84
CA ILE A 46 -3.93 0.44 -14.82
C ILE A 46 -3.64 1.06 -16.19
N PHE A 47 -3.48 2.39 -16.26
CA PHE A 47 -3.28 3.05 -17.56
C PHE A 47 -1.98 2.64 -18.23
N SER A 48 -0.87 2.64 -17.49
CA SER A 48 0.41 2.16 -18.04
C SER A 48 0.36 0.67 -18.40
N GLY A 49 -0.30 -0.16 -17.57
CA GLY A 49 -0.45 -1.59 -17.80
C GLY A 49 -1.24 -1.92 -19.07
N ILE A 50 -2.33 -1.19 -19.34
CA ILE A 50 -3.09 -1.32 -20.59
C ILE A 50 -2.19 -1.02 -21.79
N LEU A 51 -1.43 0.08 -21.75
CA LEU A 51 -0.52 0.44 -22.84
C LEU A 51 0.57 -0.61 -23.06
N LEU A 52 1.14 -1.18 -21.99
CA LEU A 52 2.14 -2.25 -22.09
C LEU A 52 1.52 -3.54 -22.65
N TRP A 53 0.31 -3.88 -22.20
CA TRP A 53 -0.38 -5.11 -22.60
C TRP A 53 -0.67 -5.15 -24.11
N MET A 54 -0.95 -4.00 -24.74
CA MET A 54 -1.18 -3.92 -26.20
C MET A 54 -0.02 -4.46 -27.06
N TYR A 55 1.20 -4.53 -26.51
CA TYR A 55 2.40 -4.98 -27.23
C TYR A 55 3.04 -6.23 -26.63
N TYR A 56 2.47 -6.78 -25.56
CA TYR A 56 3.02 -7.94 -24.85
C TYR A 56 2.55 -9.26 -25.47
N ILE A 57 3.47 -10.21 -25.64
CA ILE A 57 3.18 -11.54 -26.21
C ILE A 57 3.46 -12.61 -25.14
N PRO A 58 2.44 -13.28 -24.57
CA PRO A 58 2.58 -14.21 -23.44
C PRO A 58 3.00 -15.64 -23.88
N THR A 59 4.05 -15.78 -24.69
CA THR A 59 4.63 -17.08 -25.08
C THR A 59 6.07 -17.20 -24.61
N LEU A 60 6.55 -18.41 -24.31
CA LEU A 60 7.86 -18.62 -23.68
C LEU A 60 9.01 -18.08 -24.54
N ASP A 61 8.87 -18.16 -25.86
CA ASP A 61 9.83 -17.69 -26.85
C ASP A 61 9.78 -16.17 -27.09
N ARG A 62 8.63 -15.51 -26.87
CA ARG A 62 8.42 -14.09 -27.22
C ARG A 62 8.12 -13.16 -26.06
N ALA A 63 7.86 -13.66 -24.85
CA ALA A 63 7.57 -12.81 -23.70
C ALA A 63 8.72 -11.85 -23.41
N TRP A 64 9.93 -12.37 -23.25
CA TRP A 64 11.10 -11.53 -23.00
C TRP A 64 11.40 -10.56 -24.15
N SER A 65 11.32 -11.04 -25.41
CA SER A 65 11.63 -10.20 -26.57
C SER A 65 10.58 -9.12 -26.83
N SER A 66 9.29 -9.37 -26.53
CA SER A 66 8.24 -8.36 -26.56
C SER A 66 8.44 -7.29 -25.49
N VAL A 67 8.88 -7.66 -24.29
CA VAL A 67 9.27 -6.68 -23.25
C VAL A 67 10.51 -5.90 -23.67
N ASN A 68 11.48 -6.53 -24.33
CA ASN A 68 12.65 -5.86 -24.89
C ASN A 68 12.25 -4.85 -25.96
N TYR A 69 11.32 -5.23 -26.84
CA TYR A 69 10.75 -4.37 -27.87
C TYR A 69 10.06 -3.13 -27.28
N ILE A 70 9.28 -3.31 -26.21
CA ILE A 70 8.65 -2.20 -25.47
C ILE A 70 9.71 -1.29 -24.81
N SER A 71 10.79 -1.88 -24.29
CA SER A 71 11.80 -1.19 -23.48
C SER A 71 12.97 -0.61 -24.27
N ALA A 72 12.88 -0.63 -25.60
CA ALA A 72 13.92 -0.13 -26.50
C ALA A 72 14.25 1.34 -26.23
N LEU A 73 15.54 1.66 -26.10
CA LEU A 73 16.01 3.04 -26.03
C LEU A 73 16.47 3.52 -27.41
N PRO A 74 16.15 4.77 -27.82
CA PRO A 74 16.74 5.39 -28.99
C PRO A 74 18.26 5.49 -28.83
N THR A 75 19.04 4.95 -29.77
CA THR A 75 20.51 5.10 -29.77
C THR A 75 20.91 6.23 -30.73
N PRO A 76 21.59 7.31 -30.28
CA PRO A 76 22.03 8.37 -31.18
C PRO A 76 23.08 7.84 -32.17
N GLY A 77 22.85 8.02 -33.48
CA GLY A 77 23.83 7.74 -34.53
C GLY A 77 23.71 6.37 -35.22
N ASP A 78 22.74 5.54 -34.87
CA ASP A 78 22.44 4.28 -35.57
C ASP A 78 21.26 4.50 -36.55
N PRO A 79 21.48 4.65 -37.88
CA PRO A 79 20.41 4.83 -38.87
C PRO A 79 19.61 3.55 -39.13
N ILE A 80 20.09 2.41 -38.63
CA ILE A 80 19.32 1.17 -38.50
C ILE A 80 18.89 1.08 -37.04
N ASN A 81 17.61 1.29 -36.76
CA ASN A 81 16.99 0.99 -35.48
C ASN A 81 17.26 -0.49 -35.11
N LEU A 82 18.35 -0.79 -34.40
CA LEU A 82 18.58 -2.15 -33.89
C LEU A 82 17.51 -2.55 -32.85
N ALA A 83 16.70 -1.59 -32.40
CA ALA A 83 15.42 -1.84 -31.76
C ALA A 83 14.33 -1.04 -32.46
N ALA A 84 13.52 -1.70 -33.29
CA ALA A 84 12.29 -1.16 -33.88
C ALA A 84 11.19 -0.89 -32.82
N GLY A 85 11.56 -0.56 -31.59
CA GLY A 85 10.68 -0.49 -30.44
C GLY A 85 9.78 0.73 -30.41
N ILE A 86 8.92 0.77 -29.40
CA ILE A 86 7.86 1.76 -29.29
C ILE A 86 8.44 3.09 -28.79
N PRO A 87 8.17 4.24 -29.44
CA PRO A 87 8.56 5.54 -28.91
C PRO A 87 8.08 5.72 -27.46
N TYR A 88 9.01 6.08 -26.56
CA TYR A 88 8.77 6.24 -25.13
C TYR A 88 8.30 4.97 -24.37
N GLY A 89 8.33 3.78 -24.98
CA GLY A 89 7.88 2.54 -24.33
C GLY A 89 8.65 2.22 -23.04
N ALA A 90 9.97 2.48 -23.01
CA ALA A 90 10.80 2.35 -21.81
C ALA A 90 10.35 3.28 -20.66
N VAL A 91 9.84 4.47 -20.98
CA VAL A 91 9.29 5.41 -20.00
C VAL A 91 7.94 4.91 -19.48
N VAL A 92 7.04 4.44 -20.36
CA VAL A 92 5.75 3.86 -19.95
C VAL A 92 5.97 2.64 -19.04
N ARG A 93 6.93 1.78 -19.38
CA ARG A 93 7.33 0.67 -18.53
C ARG A 93 7.93 1.14 -17.21
N GLY A 94 8.74 2.20 -17.25
CA GLY A 94 9.24 2.90 -16.07
C GLY A 94 8.12 3.40 -15.16
N ILE A 95 7.09 4.06 -15.71
CA ILE A 95 5.91 4.52 -14.96
C ILE A 95 5.22 3.35 -14.28
N HIS A 96 5.02 2.23 -14.97
CA HIS A 96 4.42 1.04 -14.39
C HIS A 96 5.28 0.48 -13.24
N ARG A 97 6.60 0.42 -13.43
CA ARG A 97 7.55 -0.09 -12.44
C ARG A 97 7.65 0.79 -11.18
N TRP A 98 7.87 2.09 -11.36
CA TRP A 98 7.97 3.06 -10.27
C TRP A 98 6.61 3.30 -9.61
N GLY A 99 5.53 3.25 -10.37
CA GLY A 99 4.16 3.26 -9.85
C GLY A 99 3.88 2.07 -8.93
N ALA A 100 4.39 0.88 -9.25
CA ALA A 100 4.23 -0.31 -8.40
C ALA A 100 5.00 -0.17 -7.08
N ALA A 101 6.22 0.38 -7.13
CA ALA A 101 7.00 0.67 -5.93
C ALA A 101 6.31 1.75 -5.08
N ALA A 102 5.85 2.83 -5.70
CA ALA A 102 5.12 3.90 -5.02
C ALA A 102 3.85 3.36 -4.35
N MET A 103 3.06 2.53 -5.04
CA MET A 103 1.85 1.89 -4.51
C MET A 103 2.15 1.06 -3.26
N MET A 104 3.21 0.24 -3.26
CA MET A 104 3.58 -0.52 -2.07
C MET A 104 3.96 0.40 -0.91
N ILE A 105 4.81 1.39 -1.15
CA ILE A 105 5.26 2.34 -0.12
C ILE A 105 4.06 3.05 0.51
N VAL A 106 3.16 3.62 -0.29
CA VAL A 106 1.99 4.34 0.25
C VAL A 106 0.99 3.41 0.93
N THR A 107 0.87 2.15 0.49
CA THR A 107 0.05 1.12 1.16
C THR A 107 0.61 0.77 2.54
N LEU A 108 1.93 0.57 2.65
CA LEU A 108 2.57 0.32 3.94
C LEU A 108 2.44 1.53 4.87
N LEU A 109 2.66 2.75 4.36
CA LEU A 109 2.47 3.98 5.12
C LEU A 109 1.02 4.13 5.61
N HIS A 110 0.04 3.78 4.76
CA HIS A 110 -1.37 3.74 5.14
C HIS A 110 -1.60 2.78 6.31
N MET A 111 -1.14 1.53 6.19
CA MET A 111 -1.28 0.51 7.22
C MET A 111 -0.61 0.95 8.53
N PHE A 112 0.64 1.42 8.47
CA PHE A 112 1.37 1.89 9.65
C PHE A 112 0.64 3.02 10.36
N ARG A 113 0.16 4.02 9.61
CA ARG A 113 -0.59 5.12 10.20
C ARG A 113 -1.85 4.64 10.91
N VAL A 114 -2.63 3.76 10.29
CA VAL A 114 -3.86 3.21 10.89
C VAL A 114 -3.55 2.34 12.12
N TYR A 115 -2.45 1.58 12.08
CA TYR A 115 -1.99 0.77 13.20
C TYR A 115 -1.58 1.62 14.40
N PHE A 116 -0.63 2.54 14.21
CA PHE A 116 -0.06 3.35 15.29
C PHE A 116 -1.02 4.41 15.84
N THR A 117 -2.02 4.83 15.06
CA THR A 117 -3.10 5.71 15.54
C THR A 117 -4.27 4.95 16.16
N ASP A 118 -4.16 3.63 16.30
CA ASP A 118 -5.17 2.75 16.90
C ASP A 118 -6.53 2.75 16.18
N ARG A 119 -6.55 3.21 14.92
CA ARG A 119 -7.76 3.34 14.09
C ARG A 119 -8.24 2.03 13.46
N HIS A 120 -7.63 0.90 13.81
CA HIS A 120 -7.94 -0.44 13.30
C HIS A 120 -8.89 -1.26 14.20
N ARG A 121 -9.20 -0.76 15.40
CA ARG A 121 -9.99 -1.47 16.42
C ARG A 121 -11.49 -1.18 16.33
N ALA A 122 -12.27 -1.84 17.19
CA ALA A 122 -13.71 -1.64 17.36
C ALA A 122 -14.45 -1.73 16.01
N TRP A 123 -15.30 -0.75 15.67
CA TRP A 123 -16.08 -0.75 14.42
C TRP A 123 -15.21 -0.86 13.15
N ARG A 124 -13.91 -0.55 13.22
CA ARG A 124 -12.98 -0.58 12.09
C ARG A 124 -12.18 -1.88 11.93
N TRP A 125 -12.50 -2.93 12.70
CA TRP A 125 -11.84 -4.23 12.55
C TRP A 125 -12.01 -4.80 11.14
N LEU A 126 -13.19 -4.62 10.52
CA LEU A 126 -13.47 -5.16 9.19
C LEU A 126 -12.68 -4.44 8.07
N PRO A 127 -12.69 -3.09 7.97
CA PRO A 127 -11.76 -2.38 7.10
C PRO A 127 -10.29 -2.74 7.32
N TRP A 128 -9.88 -2.98 8.57
CA TRP A 128 -8.51 -3.42 8.84
C TRP A 128 -8.20 -4.80 8.23
N VAL A 129 -9.05 -5.81 8.48
CA VAL A 129 -8.84 -7.16 7.94
C VAL A 129 -8.90 -7.17 6.41
N THR A 130 -9.83 -6.43 5.80
CA THR A 130 -9.86 -6.29 4.33
C THR A 130 -8.64 -5.53 3.80
N GLY A 131 -8.10 -4.58 4.57
CA GLY A 131 -6.84 -3.88 4.26
C GLY A 131 -5.60 -4.79 4.31
N VAL A 132 -5.52 -5.69 5.30
CA VAL A 132 -4.48 -6.73 5.36
C VAL A 132 -4.61 -7.68 4.16
N GLY A 133 -5.84 -8.09 3.82
CA GLY A 133 -6.11 -8.87 2.61
C GLY A 133 -5.67 -8.15 1.34
N LEU A 134 -5.97 -6.86 1.21
CA LEU A 134 -5.51 -6.02 0.10
C LEU A 134 -3.98 -5.94 0.03
N LEU A 135 -3.27 -5.82 1.15
CA LEU A 135 -1.80 -5.80 1.16
C LEU A 135 -1.22 -7.11 0.59
N VAL A 136 -1.73 -8.26 1.05
CA VAL A 136 -1.32 -9.58 0.53
C VAL A 136 -1.66 -9.71 -0.95
N PHE A 137 -2.82 -9.20 -1.37
CA PHE A 137 -3.25 -9.28 -2.75
C PHE A 137 -2.46 -8.35 -3.69
N VAL A 138 -2.07 -7.16 -3.23
CA VAL A 138 -1.15 -6.26 -3.94
C VAL A 138 0.22 -6.91 -4.10
N LEU A 139 0.72 -7.60 -3.08
CA LEU A 139 1.95 -8.41 -3.20
C LEU A 139 1.81 -9.50 -4.27
N PHE A 140 0.68 -10.21 -4.30
CA PHE A 140 0.38 -11.22 -5.31
C PHE A 140 0.38 -10.64 -6.73
N VAL A 141 -0.35 -9.54 -6.96
CA VAL A 141 -0.42 -8.89 -8.29
C VAL A 141 0.94 -8.31 -8.70
N GLY A 142 1.68 -7.70 -7.77
CA GLY A 142 3.01 -7.17 -8.07
C GLY A 142 3.98 -8.28 -8.44
N LEU A 143 3.95 -9.40 -7.71
CA LEU A 143 4.78 -10.58 -7.99
C LEU A 143 4.42 -11.22 -9.34
N SER A 144 3.14 -11.37 -9.66
CA SER A 144 2.72 -11.93 -10.96
C SER A 144 3.16 -11.05 -12.14
N GLY A 145 3.29 -9.73 -11.93
CA GLY A 145 3.86 -8.81 -12.93
C GLY A 145 5.33 -9.07 -13.23
N TYR A 146 6.14 -9.49 -12.25
CA TYR A 146 7.52 -9.91 -12.48
C TYR A 146 7.61 -11.14 -13.37
N LEU A 147 6.66 -12.08 -13.21
CA LEU A 147 6.63 -13.31 -14.00
C LEU A 147 6.46 -13.02 -15.51
N LEU A 148 5.78 -11.93 -15.86
CA LEU A 148 5.53 -11.55 -17.25
C LEU A 148 6.78 -11.07 -17.99
N VAL A 149 7.81 -10.61 -17.26
CA VAL A 149 9.08 -10.21 -17.89
C VAL A 149 9.79 -11.40 -18.54
N TRP A 150 9.58 -12.59 -17.97
CA TRP A 150 10.16 -13.86 -18.43
C TRP A 150 11.70 -13.83 -18.61
N ASP A 151 12.37 -13.15 -17.67
CA ASP A 151 13.82 -13.19 -17.53
C ASP A 151 14.26 -14.31 -16.58
N ALA A 152 15.57 -14.51 -16.44
CA ALA A 152 16.12 -15.55 -15.60
C ALA A 152 15.67 -15.44 -14.13
N ARG A 153 15.40 -14.22 -13.66
CA ARG A 153 14.81 -13.97 -12.34
C ARG A 153 13.36 -14.43 -12.28
N ALA A 154 12.53 -14.10 -13.26
CA ALA A 154 11.16 -14.59 -13.34
C ALA A 154 11.12 -16.13 -13.29
N TYR A 155 12.01 -16.81 -14.00
CA TYR A 155 12.10 -18.27 -13.97
C TYR A 155 12.45 -18.81 -12.57
N TYR A 156 13.45 -18.22 -11.90
CA TYR A 156 13.74 -18.57 -10.51
C TYR A 156 12.53 -18.36 -9.60
N ILE A 157 11.82 -17.23 -9.75
CA ILE A 157 10.64 -16.93 -8.94
C ILE A 157 9.59 -18.04 -9.10
N VAL A 158 9.34 -18.51 -10.33
CA VAL A 158 8.42 -19.63 -10.58
C VAL A 158 8.85 -20.87 -9.82
N VAL A 159 10.10 -21.31 -10.00
CA VAL A 159 10.63 -22.53 -9.37
C VAL A 159 10.62 -22.42 -7.84
N ALA A 160 11.04 -21.28 -7.29
CA ALA A 160 11.01 -21.03 -5.86
C ALA A 160 9.58 -20.99 -5.29
N THR A 161 8.60 -20.50 -6.06
CA THR A 161 7.18 -20.53 -5.67
C THR A 161 6.62 -21.94 -5.68
N GLN A 162 6.98 -22.77 -6.68
CA GLN A 162 6.61 -24.19 -6.70
C GLN A 162 7.14 -24.90 -5.46
N HIS A 163 8.43 -24.72 -5.13
CA HIS A 163 9.02 -25.27 -3.90
C HIS A 163 8.35 -24.74 -2.62
N LEU A 164 7.94 -23.47 -2.61
CA LEU A 164 7.19 -22.90 -1.49
C LEU A 164 5.83 -23.60 -1.34
N PHE A 165 5.11 -23.84 -2.43
CA PHE A 165 3.82 -24.55 -2.43
C PHE A 165 3.95 -26.02 -2.09
N ASP A 166 4.96 -26.73 -2.59
CA ASP A 166 5.21 -28.14 -2.27
C ASP A 166 5.44 -28.36 -0.77
N GLY A 167 5.91 -27.33 -0.05
CA GLY A 167 6.03 -27.35 1.41
C GLY A 167 4.70 -27.28 2.18
N VAL A 168 3.56 -27.07 1.51
CA VAL A 168 2.23 -27.01 2.15
C VAL A 168 1.65 -28.43 2.29
N PRO A 169 1.31 -28.89 3.52
CA PRO A 169 0.72 -30.21 3.71
C PRO A 169 -0.60 -30.38 2.95
N VAL A 170 -0.87 -31.60 2.49
CA VAL A 170 -2.12 -32.05 1.83
C VAL A 170 -2.36 -31.46 0.43
N ILE A 171 -2.23 -30.15 0.25
CA ILE A 171 -2.59 -29.45 -1.00
C ILE A 171 -1.38 -28.93 -1.80
N GLY A 172 -0.17 -29.05 -1.28
CA GLY A 172 1.03 -28.42 -1.85
C GLY A 172 1.33 -28.80 -3.30
N ALA A 173 1.35 -30.10 -3.60
CA ALA A 173 1.58 -30.59 -4.96
C ALA A 173 0.50 -30.10 -5.95
N ALA A 174 -0.77 -30.02 -5.50
CA ALA A 174 -1.85 -29.49 -6.32
C ALA A 174 -1.69 -27.98 -6.57
N LEU A 175 -1.27 -27.20 -5.57
CA LEU A 175 -0.97 -25.77 -5.73
C LEU A 175 0.21 -25.52 -6.67
N SER A 176 1.28 -26.30 -6.54
CA SER A 176 2.47 -26.24 -7.41
C SER A 176 2.11 -26.56 -8.87
N SER A 177 1.36 -27.65 -9.10
CA SER A 177 0.88 -27.99 -10.45
C SER A 177 -0.12 -26.97 -11.00
N PHE A 178 -0.99 -26.40 -10.16
CA PHE A 178 -1.93 -25.36 -10.55
C PHE A 178 -1.22 -24.09 -11.04
N LEU A 179 -0.14 -23.69 -10.35
CA LEU A 179 0.66 -22.51 -10.69
C LEU A 179 1.20 -22.57 -12.12
N VAL A 180 1.85 -23.68 -12.49
CA VAL A 180 2.44 -23.84 -13.83
C VAL A 180 1.46 -24.39 -14.86
N GLY A 181 0.41 -25.05 -14.41
CA GLY A 181 -0.68 -25.54 -15.23
C GLY A 181 -0.50 -26.90 -15.87
N GLY A 182 0.23 -27.79 -15.20
CA GLY A 182 0.43 -29.17 -15.63
C GLY A 182 1.71 -29.76 -15.05
N GLU A 183 2.34 -30.64 -15.81
CA GLU A 183 3.59 -31.32 -15.46
C GLU A 183 4.84 -30.46 -15.72
N GLY A 184 4.69 -29.32 -16.38
CA GLY A 184 5.82 -28.45 -16.73
C GLY A 184 5.40 -27.05 -17.14
N ILE A 185 6.41 -26.21 -17.35
CA ILE A 185 6.24 -24.83 -17.80
C ILE A 185 6.03 -24.81 -19.32
N THR A 186 4.94 -24.18 -19.74
CA THR A 186 4.50 -24.09 -21.14
C THR A 186 4.00 -22.67 -21.45
N ASP A 187 3.61 -22.39 -22.70
CA ASP A 187 2.97 -21.11 -23.05
C ASP A 187 1.67 -20.86 -22.26
N TYR A 188 0.97 -21.93 -21.86
CA TYR A 188 -0.20 -21.80 -20.99
C TYR A 188 0.17 -21.27 -19.60
N THR A 189 1.37 -21.55 -19.09
CA THR A 189 1.86 -21.02 -17.82
C THR A 189 1.94 -19.49 -17.88
N LEU A 190 2.54 -18.93 -18.93
CA LEU A 190 2.64 -17.48 -19.12
C LEU A 190 1.26 -16.82 -19.32
N THR A 191 0.39 -17.46 -20.10
CA THR A 191 -0.98 -16.98 -20.27
C THR A 191 -1.74 -16.92 -18.94
N ARG A 192 -1.53 -17.91 -18.05
CA ARG A 192 -2.10 -17.89 -16.68
C ARG A 192 -1.50 -16.79 -15.82
N PHE A 193 -0.20 -16.57 -15.88
CA PHE A 193 0.43 -15.46 -15.15
C PHE A 193 -0.11 -14.12 -15.60
N LEU A 194 -0.37 -13.94 -16.90
CA LEU A 194 -1.01 -12.75 -17.43
C LEU A 194 -2.43 -12.60 -16.86
N PHE A 195 -3.21 -13.68 -16.79
CA PHE A 195 -4.52 -13.68 -16.14
C PHE A 195 -4.44 -13.35 -14.64
N PHE A 196 -3.49 -13.93 -13.90
CA PHE A 196 -3.28 -13.61 -12.49
C PHE A 196 -2.93 -12.13 -12.28
N HIS A 197 -2.14 -11.55 -13.18
CA HIS A 197 -1.76 -10.15 -13.09
C HIS A 197 -2.91 -9.22 -13.45
N VAL A 198 -3.48 -9.34 -14.66
CA VAL A 198 -4.54 -8.44 -15.15
C VAL A 198 -5.87 -8.71 -14.44
N GLY A 199 -6.28 -9.97 -14.33
CA GLY A 199 -7.48 -10.37 -13.60
C GLY A 199 -7.37 -10.07 -12.10
N GLY A 200 -6.19 -10.28 -11.51
CA GLY A 200 -5.91 -9.85 -10.14
C GLY A 200 -6.00 -8.33 -9.98
N ALA A 201 -5.44 -7.54 -10.91
CA ALA A 201 -5.59 -6.09 -10.88
C ALA A 201 -7.08 -5.68 -10.92
N VAL A 202 -7.90 -6.29 -11.79
CA VAL A 202 -9.35 -6.00 -11.80
C VAL A 202 -10.02 -6.37 -10.46
N ALA A 203 -9.64 -7.50 -9.86
CA ALA A 203 -10.18 -7.91 -8.56
C ALA A 203 -9.82 -6.94 -7.41
N ILE A 204 -8.74 -6.16 -7.52
CA ILE A 204 -8.43 -5.10 -6.54
C ILE A 204 -9.58 -4.08 -6.43
N PHE A 205 -10.29 -3.74 -7.51
CA PHE A 205 -11.44 -2.82 -7.42
C PHE A 205 -12.55 -3.37 -6.52
N PHE A 206 -12.86 -4.65 -6.64
CA PHE A 206 -13.83 -5.32 -5.78
C PHE A 206 -13.38 -5.34 -4.31
N LEU A 207 -12.10 -5.67 -4.07
CA LEU A 207 -11.53 -5.68 -2.72
C LEU A 207 -11.47 -4.27 -2.09
N VAL A 208 -11.19 -3.23 -2.88
CA VAL A 208 -11.25 -1.83 -2.45
C VAL A 208 -12.69 -1.43 -2.12
N TRP A 209 -13.67 -1.84 -2.91
CA TRP A 209 -15.09 -1.64 -2.58
C TRP A 209 -15.45 -2.30 -1.23
N MET A 210 -15.04 -3.55 -1.01
CA MET A 210 -15.20 -4.22 0.29
C MET A 210 -14.48 -3.49 1.44
N HIS A 211 -13.34 -2.87 1.15
CA HIS A 211 -12.58 -2.09 2.13
C HIS A 211 -13.29 -0.79 2.51
N PHE A 212 -14.00 -0.15 1.56
CA PHE A 212 -14.70 1.12 1.76
C PHE A 212 -16.12 0.99 2.31
N ILE A 213 -16.82 -0.14 2.13
CA ILE A 213 -18.25 -0.27 2.46
C ILE A 213 -18.61 0.02 3.93
N ARG A 214 -17.66 -0.12 4.85
CA ARG A 214 -17.85 0.20 6.28
C ARG A 214 -17.17 1.49 6.73
N LEU A 215 -16.71 2.31 5.79
CA LEU A 215 -16.15 3.63 6.06
C LEU A 215 -17.20 4.70 5.74
N LYS A 216 -17.41 5.61 6.68
CA LYS A 216 -18.21 6.81 6.46
C LYS A 216 -17.34 7.83 5.72
N GLU A 217 -17.80 8.27 4.54
CA GLU A 217 -17.15 9.29 3.72
C GLU A 217 -15.64 9.07 3.51
N PRO A 218 -15.23 7.93 2.92
CA PRO A 218 -13.83 7.68 2.64
C PRO A 218 -13.30 8.71 1.63
N VAL A 219 -12.16 9.34 1.96
CA VAL A 219 -11.45 10.18 1.01
C VAL A 219 -10.78 9.28 -0.03
N VAL A 220 -11.24 9.36 -1.27
CA VAL A 220 -10.78 8.50 -2.39
C VAL A 220 -9.84 9.21 -3.37
N THR A 221 -9.79 10.54 -3.33
CA THR A 221 -8.91 11.35 -4.18
C THR A 221 -8.06 12.29 -3.33
N PRO A 222 -6.72 12.29 -3.46
CA PRO A 222 -5.87 13.28 -2.83
C PRO A 222 -6.10 14.69 -3.39
N SER A 223 -5.55 15.71 -2.73
CA SER A 223 -5.54 17.08 -3.25
C SER A 223 -4.86 17.15 -4.63
N ARG A 224 -5.22 18.14 -5.46
CA ARG A 224 -4.62 18.32 -6.79
C ARG A 224 -3.10 18.51 -6.71
N ALA A 225 -2.61 19.27 -5.73
CA ALA A 225 -1.18 19.46 -5.53
C ALA A 225 -0.47 18.14 -5.18
N THR A 226 -1.03 17.36 -4.26
CA THR A 226 -0.50 16.02 -3.90
C THR A 226 -0.44 15.10 -5.12
N ASN A 227 -1.49 15.12 -5.95
CA ASN A 227 -1.57 14.35 -7.18
C ASN A 227 -0.46 14.73 -8.17
N PHE A 228 -0.28 16.02 -8.45
CA PHE A 228 0.78 16.50 -9.34
C PHE A 228 2.18 16.22 -8.80
N LEU A 229 2.39 16.32 -7.49
CA LEU A 229 3.66 15.98 -6.86
C LEU A 229 3.99 14.49 -7.02
N LEU A 230 3.03 13.60 -6.74
CA LEU A 230 3.24 12.17 -6.87
C LEU A 230 3.45 11.77 -8.35
N LEU A 231 2.64 12.32 -9.25
CA LEU A 231 2.82 12.13 -10.69
C LEU A 231 4.19 12.63 -11.15
N GLY A 232 4.58 13.84 -10.74
CA GLY A 232 5.87 14.43 -11.07
C GLY A 232 7.04 13.57 -10.59
N PHE A 233 6.96 13.01 -9.38
CA PHE A 233 7.97 12.08 -8.86
C PHE A 233 8.06 10.79 -9.70
N ILE A 234 6.91 10.18 -10.04
CA ILE A 234 6.87 8.96 -10.85
C ILE A 234 7.42 9.23 -12.26
N LEU A 235 7.02 10.33 -12.90
CA LEU A 235 7.52 10.70 -14.24
C LEU A 235 9.00 11.03 -14.22
N LEU A 236 9.48 11.75 -13.20
CA LEU A 236 10.90 12.06 -13.04
C LEU A 236 11.72 10.78 -12.84
N ALA A 237 11.24 9.86 -11.99
CA ALA A 237 11.90 8.58 -11.78
C ALA A 237 11.88 7.72 -13.06
N ALA A 238 10.75 7.67 -13.78
CA ALA A 238 10.63 6.92 -15.03
C ALA A 238 11.46 7.52 -16.18
N GLY A 239 11.65 8.83 -16.20
CA GLY A 239 12.46 9.53 -17.20
C GLY A 239 13.95 9.46 -16.91
N THR A 240 14.36 9.58 -15.63
CA THR A 240 15.78 9.52 -15.23
C THR A 240 16.29 8.09 -15.10
N LEU A 241 15.44 7.15 -14.70
CA LEU A 241 15.73 5.73 -14.51
C LEU A 241 14.68 4.88 -15.25
N PRO A 242 14.66 4.90 -16.59
CA PRO A 242 13.72 4.10 -17.36
C PRO A 242 13.94 2.59 -17.14
N ALA A 243 12.87 1.82 -17.28
CA ALA A 243 12.94 0.37 -17.10
C ALA A 243 13.39 -0.29 -18.41
N ILE A 244 14.62 -0.79 -18.44
CA ILE A 244 15.22 -1.42 -19.64
C ILE A 244 15.45 -2.93 -19.44
N ASN A 245 15.83 -3.64 -20.50
CA ASN A 245 16.34 -5.00 -20.41
C ASN A 245 17.86 -4.97 -20.62
N ILE A 246 18.63 -5.71 -19.80
CA ILE A 246 20.06 -5.88 -20.07
C ILE A 246 20.19 -6.93 -21.17
N THR A 247 20.59 -6.50 -22.37
CA THR A 247 20.94 -7.40 -23.46
C THR A 247 22.46 -7.65 -23.47
N HIS A 248 22.89 -8.78 -24.01
CA HIS A 248 24.32 -9.07 -24.21
C HIS A 248 25.00 -8.01 -25.08
N GLU A 249 24.28 -7.45 -26.05
CA GLU A 249 24.75 -6.35 -26.92
C GLU A 249 24.91 -5.04 -26.16
N LEU A 250 24.00 -4.73 -25.22
CA LEU A 250 24.09 -3.53 -24.38
C LEU A 250 25.29 -3.63 -23.42
N LEU A 251 25.52 -4.81 -22.84
CA LEU A 251 26.71 -5.08 -22.03
C LEU A 251 28.00 -5.05 -22.86
N ALA A 252 27.98 -5.56 -24.09
CA ALA A 252 29.15 -5.53 -24.98
C ALA A 252 29.48 -4.11 -25.45
N LYS A 253 28.47 -3.27 -25.72
CA LYS A 253 28.64 -1.89 -26.25
C LYS A 253 28.89 -0.87 -25.14
N TYR A 254 28.31 -1.06 -23.95
CA TYR A 254 28.31 -0.08 -22.87
C TYR A 254 28.75 -0.62 -21.50
N GLY A 255 29.18 -1.88 -21.39
CA GLY A 255 29.65 -2.47 -20.13
C GLY A 255 30.89 -1.82 -19.54
N HIS A 256 31.55 -0.94 -20.29
CA HIS A 256 32.66 -0.10 -19.83
C HIS A 256 32.20 1.22 -19.15
N ASP A 257 30.93 1.63 -19.29
CA ASP A 257 30.39 2.81 -18.59
C ASP A 257 30.12 2.44 -17.12
N PRO A 258 30.78 3.10 -16.14
CA PRO A 258 30.59 2.81 -14.73
C PRO A 258 29.15 2.94 -14.26
N ARG A 259 28.30 3.74 -14.90
CA ARG A 259 26.89 3.92 -14.53
C ARG A 259 26.03 2.71 -14.92
N ILE A 260 26.39 2.07 -16.03
CA ILE A 260 25.75 0.87 -16.59
C ILE A 260 26.32 -0.38 -15.89
N ALA A 261 27.65 -0.42 -15.70
CA ALA A 261 28.35 -1.47 -14.98
C ALA A 261 28.01 -1.52 -13.48
N ALA A 262 27.86 -0.36 -12.81
CA ALA A 262 27.42 -0.30 -11.41
C ALA A 262 25.90 -0.41 -11.24
N GLN A 263 25.14 -0.62 -12.32
CA GLN A 263 23.69 -0.80 -12.31
C GLN A 263 22.92 0.35 -11.61
N ALA A 264 23.51 1.55 -11.59
CA ALA A 264 23.01 2.71 -10.84
C ALA A 264 22.10 3.62 -11.69
N ALA A 265 22.01 3.39 -13.00
CA ALA A 265 21.34 4.27 -13.95
C ALA A 265 20.01 3.76 -14.53
N TYR A 266 19.58 2.53 -14.21
CA TYR A 266 18.31 1.96 -14.72
C TYR A 266 17.80 0.77 -13.90
N ILE A 267 16.48 0.56 -13.90
CA ILE A 267 15.90 -0.71 -13.43
C ILE A 267 15.92 -1.68 -14.61
N ALA A 268 16.77 -2.70 -14.50
CA ALA A 268 16.96 -3.66 -15.58
C ALA A 268 16.29 -5.01 -15.33
N SER A 269 15.71 -5.58 -16.37
CA SER A 269 15.45 -7.02 -16.46
C SER A 269 16.75 -7.79 -16.67
N ASP A 270 16.78 -9.04 -16.23
CA ASP A 270 17.88 -9.97 -16.46
C ASP A 270 17.83 -10.55 -17.89
N ALA A 271 18.82 -11.40 -18.22
CA ALA A 271 18.85 -12.16 -19.47
C ALA A 271 17.58 -13.05 -19.61
N PRO A 272 17.22 -13.45 -20.84
CA PRO A 272 16.07 -14.32 -21.06
C PRO A 272 16.11 -15.58 -20.19
N ALA A 273 14.94 -16.04 -19.73
CA ALA A 273 14.82 -17.29 -18.99
C ALA A 273 15.32 -18.48 -19.82
N GLN A 274 16.13 -19.35 -19.21
CA GLN A 274 16.54 -20.63 -19.77
C GLN A 274 16.00 -21.76 -18.90
N ILE A 275 14.95 -22.43 -19.37
CA ILE A 275 14.32 -23.51 -18.61
C ILE A 275 15.35 -24.63 -18.37
N GLY A 276 15.47 -25.07 -17.12
CA GLY A 276 16.46 -26.05 -16.68
C GLY A 276 17.73 -25.42 -16.09
N THR A 277 17.96 -24.13 -16.29
CA THR A 277 19.14 -23.42 -15.76
C THR A 277 18.71 -22.31 -14.81
N LEU A 278 18.97 -22.49 -13.51
CA LEU A 278 18.74 -21.46 -12.49
C LEU A 278 19.94 -20.53 -12.38
N VAL A 279 19.68 -19.25 -12.14
CA VAL A 279 20.72 -18.26 -11.84
C VAL A 279 21.18 -18.39 -10.39
N GLU A 280 22.49 -18.31 -10.17
CA GLU A 280 23.10 -18.40 -8.84
C GLU A 280 22.90 -17.14 -8.00
N THR A 281 22.84 -15.97 -8.65
CA THR A 281 22.67 -14.68 -7.97
C THR A 281 21.48 -13.92 -8.54
N ILE A 282 20.65 -13.39 -7.64
CA ILE A 282 19.40 -12.73 -7.99
C ILE A 282 19.34 -11.38 -7.33
N ARG A 283 18.91 -10.39 -8.11
CA ARG A 283 18.68 -9.04 -7.63
C ARG A 283 17.30 -8.98 -6.98
N TYR A 284 17.28 -9.02 -5.65
CA TYR A 284 16.04 -8.92 -4.89
C TYR A 284 15.51 -7.49 -4.90
N ASP A 285 14.22 -7.38 -5.21
CA ASP A 285 13.44 -6.18 -4.91
C ASP A 285 12.96 -6.22 -3.46
N ALA A 286 13.17 -5.12 -2.74
CA ALA A 286 12.85 -5.02 -1.32
C ALA A 286 11.36 -5.14 -1.01
N TRP A 287 10.48 -4.87 -1.97
CA TRP A 287 9.04 -4.73 -1.78
C TRP A 287 8.28 -6.02 -2.09
N TYR A 288 8.53 -6.60 -3.27
CA TYR A 288 7.76 -7.74 -3.80
C TYR A 288 8.51 -9.06 -3.70
N MET A 289 9.85 -9.03 -3.63
CA MET A 289 10.67 -10.25 -3.60
C MET A 289 11.19 -10.64 -2.22
N PHE A 290 10.78 -9.93 -1.16
CA PHE A 290 11.15 -10.28 0.21
C PHE A 290 10.79 -11.73 0.62
N PRO A 291 9.70 -12.38 0.12
CA PRO A 291 9.44 -13.79 0.45
C PRO A 291 10.55 -14.72 -0.03
N TYR A 292 11.14 -14.43 -1.19
CA TYR A 292 12.21 -15.23 -1.78
C TYR A 292 13.54 -15.01 -1.07
N TRP A 293 13.77 -13.79 -0.60
CA TRP A 293 14.89 -13.52 0.30
C TRP A 293 14.77 -14.35 1.58
N LEU A 294 13.56 -14.46 2.17
CA LEU A 294 13.34 -15.33 3.33
C LEU A 294 13.61 -16.81 3.00
N ILE A 295 13.13 -17.32 1.86
CA ILE A 295 13.39 -18.71 1.44
C ILE A 295 14.89 -19.01 1.44
N GLN A 296 15.72 -18.12 0.89
CA GLN A 296 17.16 -18.32 0.80
C GLN A 296 17.89 -18.23 2.15
N ASN A 297 17.41 -17.39 3.07
CA ASN A 297 18.11 -17.12 4.33
C ASN A 297 17.62 -17.99 5.50
N VAL A 298 16.34 -18.35 5.53
CA VAL A 298 15.73 -19.09 6.64
C VAL A 298 15.01 -20.37 6.20
N GLY A 299 14.87 -20.63 4.90
CA GLY A 299 14.22 -21.83 4.37
C GLY A 299 12.69 -21.73 4.28
N THR A 300 12.08 -22.62 3.49
CA THR A 300 10.65 -22.63 3.14
C THR A 300 9.73 -22.67 4.35
N THR A 301 10.01 -23.53 5.34
CA THR A 301 9.16 -23.68 6.53
C THR A 301 9.10 -22.39 7.34
N TRP A 302 10.25 -21.78 7.61
CA TRP A 302 10.30 -20.51 8.35
C TRP A 302 9.69 -19.36 7.56
N THR A 303 9.83 -19.35 6.23
CA THR A 303 9.13 -18.39 5.38
C THR A 303 7.63 -18.47 5.57
N TRP A 304 7.02 -19.66 5.55
CA TRP A 304 5.59 -19.83 5.82
C TRP A 304 5.19 -19.38 7.22
N LEU A 305 5.98 -19.70 8.24
CA LEU A 305 5.71 -19.28 9.62
C LEU A 305 5.79 -17.76 9.77
N ILE A 306 6.76 -17.10 9.14
CA ILE A 306 6.93 -15.65 9.20
C ILE A 306 5.80 -14.95 8.43
N LEU A 307 5.52 -15.35 7.19
CA LEU A 307 4.48 -14.72 6.36
C LEU A 307 3.08 -15.00 6.90
N GLY A 308 2.76 -16.27 7.16
CA GLY A 308 1.48 -16.69 7.72
C GLY A 308 1.27 -16.17 9.14
N GLY A 309 2.29 -16.26 9.99
CA GLY A 309 2.26 -15.76 11.36
C GLY A 309 2.10 -14.24 11.41
N SER A 310 2.87 -13.47 10.64
CA SER A 310 2.72 -12.01 10.60
C SER A 310 1.36 -11.58 10.04
N THR A 311 0.86 -12.25 9.00
CA THR A 311 -0.47 -11.97 8.45
C THR A 311 -1.57 -12.29 9.46
N LEU A 312 -1.48 -13.43 10.15
CA LEU A 312 -2.41 -13.81 11.20
C LEU A 312 -2.38 -12.79 12.35
N LEU A 313 -1.19 -12.42 12.82
CA LEU A 313 -0.99 -11.40 13.86
C LEU A 313 -1.59 -10.05 13.46
N LEU A 314 -1.46 -9.65 12.20
CA LEU A 314 -2.12 -8.45 11.70
C LEU A 314 -3.64 -8.62 11.70
N CYS A 315 -4.17 -9.73 11.20
CA CYS A 315 -5.62 -10.00 11.19
C CYS A 315 -6.23 -10.01 12.59
N VAL A 316 -5.53 -10.55 13.60
CA VAL A 316 -6.03 -10.57 14.98
C VAL A 316 -5.73 -9.29 15.78
N ALA A 317 -4.93 -8.37 15.23
CA ALA A 317 -4.53 -7.13 15.92
C ALA A 317 -5.69 -6.29 16.47
N PRO A 318 -6.84 -6.14 15.78
CA PRO A 318 -7.99 -5.40 16.31
C PRO A 318 -8.52 -5.96 17.64
N PHE A 319 -8.30 -7.25 17.90
CA PHE A 319 -8.84 -7.99 19.04
C PHE A 319 -7.86 -8.13 20.20
N TYR A 320 -6.63 -7.60 20.07
CA TYR A 320 -5.68 -7.64 21.18
C TYR A 320 -6.26 -6.95 22.43
N PRO A 321 -6.17 -7.58 23.62
CA PRO A 321 -6.66 -6.98 24.86
C PRO A 321 -5.99 -5.64 25.11
N LYS A 322 -6.79 -4.60 25.31
CA LYS A 322 -6.32 -3.27 25.70
C LYS A 322 -7.06 -2.86 26.98
N ASP A 323 -6.41 -2.04 27.79
CA ASP A 323 -7.01 -1.44 29.00
C ASP A 323 -8.41 -0.88 28.69
N ARG A 324 -9.30 -0.88 29.70
CA ARG A 324 -10.67 -0.36 29.59
C ARG A 324 -10.65 0.99 28.87
N ARG A 325 -11.53 1.15 27.87
CA ARG A 325 -11.80 2.41 27.17
C ARG A 325 -12.19 3.48 28.20
N ALA A 326 -11.19 4.24 28.66
CA ALA A 326 -11.35 5.21 29.73
C ALA A 326 -11.70 6.60 29.18
N ASN A 327 -11.58 6.79 27.87
CA ASN A 327 -11.74 8.09 27.23
C ASN A 327 -12.86 8.07 26.19
N ILE A 328 -14.01 7.53 26.55
CA ILE A 328 -15.20 7.55 25.69
C ILE A 328 -15.75 8.97 25.68
N ALA A 329 -16.20 9.46 24.53
CA ALA A 329 -16.81 10.78 24.43
C ALA A 329 -18.08 10.85 25.30
N GLU A 330 -18.22 11.93 26.06
CA GLU A 330 -19.36 12.17 26.93
C GLU A 330 -20.08 13.46 26.50
N VAL A 331 -21.41 13.48 26.64
CA VAL A 331 -22.23 14.63 26.24
C VAL A 331 -22.60 15.43 27.49
N VAL A 332 -22.23 16.70 27.51
CA VAL A 332 -22.63 17.64 28.57
C VAL A 332 -24.04 18.12 28.26
N GLU A 333 -25.03 17.49 28.88
CA GLU A 333 -26.45 17.71 28.58
C GLU A 333 -26.88 19.18 28.67
N ALA A 334 -26.30 19.91 29.62
CA ALA A 334 -26.56 21.34 29.85
C ALA A 334 -26.15 22.25 28.68
N LYS A 335 -25.12 21.84 27.91
CA LYS A 335 -24.60 22.61 26.77
C LYS A 335 -25.15 22.11 25.42
N CYS A 336 -25.67 20.88 25.37
CA CYS A 336 -26.09 20.26 24.12
C CYS A 336 -27.35 20.93 23.55
N THR A 337 -27.26 21.51 22.36
CA THR A 337 -28.37 22.19 21.68
C THR A 337 -29.16 21.30 20.72
N GLY A 338 -28.69 20.07 20.47
CA GLY A 338 -29.33 19.16 19.51
C GLY A 338 -29.03 19.46 18.03
N CYS A 339 -28.04 20.31 17.72
CA CYS A 339 -27.70 20.75 16.36
C CYS A 339 -27.10 19.69 15.41
N THR A 340 -26.95 18.43 15.83
CA THR A 340 -26.50 17.27 15.03
C THR A 340 -25.05 17.24 14.48
N PHE A 341 -24.29 18.35 14.51
CA PHE A 341 -22.91 18.40 13.96
C PHE A 341 -22.01 17.24 14.42
N CYS A 342 -21.99 16.96 15.72
CA CYS A 342 -21.21 15.85 16.27
C CYS A 342 -21.60 14.46 15.73
N SER A 343 -22.88 14.25 15.42
CA SER A 343 -23.40 13.00 14.84
C SER A 343 -23.03 12.87 13.36
N LEU A 344 -23.09 13.98 12.62
CA LEU A 344 -22.67 14.06 11.23
C LEU A 344 -21.16 13.85 11.09
N ASP A 345 -20.37 14.50 11.94
CA ASP A 345 -18.91 14.44 11.85
C ASP A 345 -18.30 13.19 12.47
N CYS A 346 -19.07 12.38 13.20
CA CYS A 346 -18.56 11.14 13.80
C CYS A 346 -18.31 10.07 12.72
N PRO A 347 -17.05 9.73 12.38
CA PRO A 347 -16.75 8.78 11.31
C PRO A 347 -16.86 7.32 11.75
N PHE A 348 -17.40 7.09 12.96
CA PHE A 348 -17.64 5.78 13.56
C PHE A 348 -19.13 5.57 13.84
N GLU A 349 -19.98 6.55 13.51
CA GLU A 349 -21.41 6.52 13.84
C GLU A 349 -21.66 6.17 15.31
N ALA A 350 -20.77 6.68 16.17
CA ALA A 350 -20.80 6.47 17.60
C ALA A 350 -21.70 7.48 18.31
N ILE A 351 -22.26 8.46 17.59
CA ILE A 351 -23.18 9.45 18.15
C ILE A 351 -24.48 9.35 17.39
N THR A 352 -25.57 9.18 18.14
CA THR A 352 -26.94 9.18 17.62
C THR A 352 -27.73 10.29 18.28
N MET A 353 -28.59 10.94 17.51
CA MET A 353 -29.50 11.96 18.01
C MET A 353 -30.78 11.29 18.48
N VAL A 354 -31.18 11.54 19.73
CA VAL A 354 -32.44 11.04 20.30
C VAL A 354 -33.28 12.22 20.77
N ASP A 355 -34.59 12.03 20.82
CA ASP A 355 -35.50 13.06 21.32
C ASP A 355 -35.32 13.26 22.84
N ARG A 356 -35.35 14.52 23.28
CA ARG A 356 -35.33 14.85 24.71
C ARG A 356 -36.70 14.65 25.34
N ALA A 357 -36.71 14.58 26.66
CA ALA A 357 -37.94 14.60 27.44
C ALA A 357 -38.84 15.81 27.07
N PRO A 358 -40.17 15.64 27.06
CA PRO A 358 -41.12 16.71 26.79
C PRO A 358 -40.90 17.93 27.72
N GLY A 359 -40.92 19.14 27.17
CA GLY A 359 -40.72 20.40 27.92
C GLY A 359 -39.28 20.89 28.01
N SER A 360 -38.31 20.17 27.44
CA SER A 360 -36.93 20.64 27.33
C SER A 360 -36.76 21.74 26.27
N LYS A 361 -35.76 22.62 26.45
CA LYS A 361 -35.49 23.77 25.56
C LYS A 361 -35.20 23.37 24.11
N PHE A 362 -34.61 22.19 23.91
CA PHE A 362 -34.20 21.68 22.60
C PHE A 362 -34.84 20.33 22.35
N LYS A 363 -35.20 20.04 21.10
CA LYS A 363 -35.91 18.80 20.75
C LYS A 363 -35.05 17.54 20.86
N GLN A 364 -33.74 17.65 20.59
CA GLN A 364 -32.84 16.51 20.48
C GLN A 364 -31.65 16.61 21.43
N ILE A 365 -31.07 15.46 21.75
CA ILE A 365 -29.81 15.30 22.49
C ILE A 365 -28.93 14.26 21.81
N ALA A 366 -27.62 14.51 21.83
CA ALA A 366 -26.64 13.55 21.35
C ALA A 366 -26.43 12.44 22.40
N VAL A 367 -26.38 11.19 21.96
CA VAL A 367 -26.07 10.02 22.81
C VAL A 367 -24.91 9.27 22.20
N VAL A 368 -23.89 8.99 23.01
CA VAL A 368 -22.67 8.31 22.57
C VAL A 368 -22.81 6.79 22.79
N GLN A 369 -22.67 6.03 21.72
CA GLN A 369 -22.59 4.58 21.74
C GLN A 369 -21.14 4.14 22.04
N ALA A 370 -20.88 3.84 23.31
CA ALA A 370 -19.58 3.39 23.82
C ALA A 370 -18.91 2.29 22.97
N ALA A 371 -19.70 1.34 22.46
CA ALA A 371 -19.21 0.24 21.64
C ALA A 371 -18.56 0.69 20.32
N ARG A 372 -19.05 1.79 19.73
CA ARG A 372 -18.59 2.34 18.45
C ARG A 372 -17.56 3.46 18.61
N CYS A 373 -17.51 4.11 19.78
CA CYS A 373 -16.58 5.21 20.02
C CYS A 373 -15.11 4.76 19.95
N SER A 374 -14.31 5.54 19.22
CA SER A 374 -12.87 5.29 19.02
C SER A 374 -11.97 6.29 19.76
N GLU A 375 -12.54 7.15 20.61
CA GLU A 375 -11.77 8.13 21.40
C GLU A 375 -10.96 9.14 20.54
N CYS A 376 -11.40 9.41 19.30
CA CYS A 376 -10.64 10.24 18.34
C CYS A 376 -10.78 11.75 18.54
N GLY A 377 -11.80 12.22 19.26
CA GLY A 377 -12.02 13.64 19.57
C GLY A 377 -12.59 14.51 18.44
N ILE A 378 -12.91 13.95 17.27
CA ILE A 378 -13.51 14.71 16.15
C ILE A 378 -14.82 15.40 16.58
N CYS A 379 -15.65 14.69 17.33
CA CYS A 379 -16.90 15.21 17.87
C CYS A 379 -16.72 16.37 18.87
N VAL A 380 -15.58 16.43 19.58
CA VAL A 380 -15.24 17.54 20.49
C VAL A 380 -14.93 18.80 19.67
N GLY A 381 -14.12 18.67 18.61
CA GLY A 381 -13.80 19.79 17.72
C GLY A 381 -14.98 20.25 16.86
N ALA A 382 -15.86 19.32 16.47
CA ALA A 382 -17.06 19.60 15.69
C ALA A 382 -18.18 20.29 16.49
N CYS A 383 -18.10 20.29 17.83
CA CYS A 383 -19.17 20.84 18.66
C CYS A 383 -18.93 22.34 18.94
N PRO A 384 -19.66 23.26 18.27
CA PRO A 384 -19.47 24.70 18.50
C PRO A 384 -19.89 25.14 19.92
N PHE A 385 -20.72 24.33 20.58
CA PHE A 385 -21.22 24.59 21.94
C PHE A 385 -20.39 23.90 23.03
N GLN A 386 -19.30 23.21 22.66
CA GLN A 386 -18.45 22.45 23.59
C GLN A 386 -19.27 21.51 24.50
N ALA A 387 -20.30 20.88 23.91
CA ALA A 387 -21.22 19.99 24.59
C ALA A 387 -20.76 18.52 24.54
N ILE A 388 -19.59 18.24 23.97
CA ILE A 388 -18.98 16.92 23.94
C ILE A 388 -17.56 17.04 24.47
N GLU A 389 -17.21 16.15 25.40
CA GLU A 389 -15.92 16.13 26.06
C GLU A 389 -15.32 14.72 26.03
N LEU A 390 -14.00 14.64 26.19
CA LEU A 390 -13.27 13.40 26.35
C LEU A 390 -12.63 13.43 27.76
N PRO A 391 -12.95 12.48 28.66
CA PRO A 391 -12.52 12.51 30.06
C PRO A 391 -11.02 12.68 30.28
N GLU A 392 -10.16 12.11 29.43
CA GLU A 392 -8.70 12.26 29.52
C GLU A 392 -8.15 13.50 28.78
N LEU A 393 -8.98 14.15 27.95
CA LEU A 393 -8.66 15.39 27.22
C LEU A 393 -9.43 16.58 27.82
N HIS A 394 -9.68 16.54 29.13
CA HIS A 394 -10.48 17.54 29.80
C HIS A 394 -9.80 18.92 29.70
N SER A 395 -10.56 19.94 29.34
CA SER A 395 -10.06 21.32 29.26
C SER A 395 -9.46 21.77 30.59
N LYS A 396 -9.99 21.29 31.73
CA LYS A 396 -9.47 21.62 33.07
C LYS A 396 -8.12 20.98 33.39
N THR A 397 -7.85 19.75 32.94
CA THR A 397 -6.52 19.14 33.14
C THR A 397 -5.50 19.77 32.20
N LEU A 398 -5.87 20.07 30.95
CA LEU A 398 -5.04 20.85 30.04
C LEU A 398 -4.80 22.28 30.51
N GLU A 399 -5.81 22.98 31.04
CA GLU A 399 -5.67 24.30 31.65
C GLU A 399 -4.81 24.25 32.90
N ALA A 400 -4.98 23.24 33.77
CA ALA A 400 -4.15 23.08 34.96
C ALA A 400 -2.69 22.79 34.58
N ASP A 401 -2.46 21.95 33.56
CA ASP A 401 -1.13 21.64 33.03
C ASP A 401 -0.51 22.87 32.35
N LEU A 402 -1.28 23.62 31.56
CA LEU A 402 -0.85 24.88 30.94
C LEU A 402 -0.56 25.96 31.98
N LEU A 403 -1.42 26.14 32.97
CA LEU A 403 -1.21 27.08 34.09
C LEU A 403 0.00 26.66 34.93
N ALA A 404 0.25 25.37 35.09
CA ALA A 404 1.44 24.86 35.77
C ALA A 404 2.72 25.10 34.94
N LEU A 405 2.65 25.01 33.61
CA LEU A 405 3.77 25.34 32.70
C LEU A 405 4.04 26.85 32.66
N VAL A 406 3.00 27.68 32.58
CA VAL A 406 3.08 29.14 32.64
C VAL A 406 3.64 29.60 34.00
N LYS A 407 3.20 28.99 35.11
CA LYS A 407 3.78 29.26 36.45
C LYS A 407 5.24 28.81 36.59
N LYS A 408 5.70 27.86 35.79
CA LYS A 408 7.11 27.42 35.76
C LYS A 408 8.00 28.28 34.86
N GLY A 409 7.45 29.31 34.21
CA GLY A 409 8.24 30.25 33.39
C GLY A 409 8.82 29.61 32.13
N ALA A 410 8.04 28.74 31.46
CA ALA A 410 8.35 28.23 30.12
C ALA A 410 7.86 29.18 29.03
#